data_AF-A0A016VA23-F1
#
_entry.id   AF-A0A016VA23-F1
#
_cell.length_a   1.000
_cell.length_b   1.000
_cell.length_c   1.000
_cell.angle_alpha   90.00
_cell.angle_beta   90.00
_cell.angle_gamma   90.00
#
_symmetry.space_group_name_H-M   'P 1'
#
loop_
_entity.id
_entity.type
_entity.pdbx_description
1 polymer ?
#
loop_
_entity_poly.entity_id
_entity_poly.type
_entity_poly.pdbx_seq_one_letter_code
_entity_poly.pdbx_strand_id
1 'polypeptide(L)'
;MIKGSDVTHTLIEDKNYRGLFLPGFLPVNNYPLCASLKPIPVVLLDHVVQNYPVNTIENVAEWYKESMALQRFWSIDDKITTSEFSAMKAWLITNDDQKVQMTLAEAVPGRKGRSQIEEFVSYNGGPGIQHIALLVDDIVGTVTEMRKRFERGLALRVSLRIGRMLQIRRVFARSVFVLRYA
;
A
#
# COMPACT_ATOMS: atom_id res chain seq x y z
N MET A 1 4.20 -19.41 -0.73
CA MET A 1 4.19 -18.42 -1.82
C MET A 1 2.76 -18.31 -2.32
N ILE A 2 2.24 -17.10 -2.49
CA ILE A 2 0.85 -16.89 -2.90
C ILE A 2 0.70 -17.34 -4.37
N LYS A 3 -0.18 -18.31 -4.62
CA LYS A 3 -0.33 -18.92 -5.94
C LYS A 3 -0.73 -17.86 -6.99
N GLY A 4 0.04 -17.77 -8.07
CA GLY A 4 -0.22 -16.86 -9.19
C GLY A 4 0.13 -15.40 -8.95
N SER A 5 0.84 -15.07 -7.86
CA SER A 5 1.38 -13.73 -7.63
C SER A 5 2.91 -13.74 -7.72
N ASP A 6 3.46 -12.73 -8.38
CA ASP A 6 4.90 -12.50 -8.49
C ASP A 6 5.43 -11.54 -7.40
N VAL A 7 4.59 -11.17 -6.44
CA VAL A 7 4.98 -10.31 -5.32
C VAL A 7 5.89 -11.09 -4.37
N THR A 8 7.09 -10.57 -4.14
CA THR A 8 8.08 -11.13 -3.22
C THR A 8 8.28 -10.22 -2.00
N HIS A 9 8.69 -10.84 -0.89
CA HIS A 9 9.02 -10.13 0.34
C HIS A 9 10.49 -10.39 0.67
N THR A 10 11.26 -9.32 0.80
CA THR A 10 12.67 -9.41 1.24
C THR A 10 12.73 -9.06 2.71
N LEU A 11 13.18 -10.00 3.54
CA LEU A 11 13.44 -9.75 4.95
C LEU A 11 14.83 -9.15 5.08
N ILE A 12 14.92 -7.98 5.73
CA ILE A 12 16.16 -7.26 5.92
C ILE A 12 16.41 -7.15 7.42
N GLU A 13 17.51 -7.73 7.88
CA GLU A 13 18.07 -7.49 9.21
C GLU A 13 19.26 -6.55 9.05
N ASP A 14 19.15 -5.34 9.63
CA ASP A 14 20.16 -4.28 9.53
C ASP A 14 20.97 -4.13 10.83
N LYS A 15 20.96 -5.14 11.71
CA LYS A 15 21.59 -5.09 13.02
C LYS A 15 23.07 -4.73 12.88
N ASN A 16 23.45 -3.59 13.48
CA ASN A 16 24.80 -3.00 13.41
C ASN A 16 25.26 -2.52 12.03
N TYR A 17 24.39 -2.53 11.02
CA TYR A 17 24.67 -1.87 9.75
C TYR A 17 24.70 -0.34 9.95
N ARG A 18 25.61 0.33 9.23
CA ARG A 18 25.82 1.80 9.30
C ARG A 18 25.94 2.45 7.92
N GLY A 19 25.75 1.67 6.85
CA GLY A 19 25.76 2.21 5.49
C GLY A 19 24.48 2.98 5.19
N LEU A 20 24.49 3.77 4.11
CA LEU A 20 23.38 4.67 3.75
C LEU A 20 22.09 3.94 3.32
N PHE A 21 22.21 2.76 2.71
CA PHE A 21 21.08 1.98 2.23
C PHE A 21 21.30 0.47 2.43
N LEU A 22 21.87 -0.25 1.46
CA LEU A 22 22.22 -1.67 1.52
C LEU A 22 23.66 -1.88 1.02
N PRO A 23 24.33 -2.98 1.38
CA PRO A 23 25.68 -3.27 0.90
C PRO A 23 25.76 -3.24 -0.63
N GLY A 24 26.83 -2.65 -1.17
CA GLY A 24 27.06 -2.53 -2.62
C GLY A 24 26.38 -1.34 -3.31
N PHE A 25 25.54 -0.58 -2.61
CA PHE A 25 24.96 0.65 -3.16
C PHE A 25 25.85 1.87 -2.87
N LEU A 26 25.98 2.75 -3.86
CA LEU A 26 26.72 4.01 -3.76
C LEU A 26 25.78 5.21 -3.92
N PRO A 27 26.00 6.32 -3.19
CA PRO A 27 25.18 7.50 -3.35
C PRO A 27 25.37 8.11 -4.75
N VAL A 28 24.25 8.52 -5.35
CA VAL A 28 24.24 9.24 -6.62
C VAL A 28 23.78 10.66 -6.35
N ASN A 29 24.62 11.64 -6.69
CA ASN A 29 24.38 13.05 -6.33
C ASN A 29 23.88 13.89 -7.50
N ASN A 30 23.67 13.30 -8.67
CA ASN A 30 23.39 14.03 -9.91
C ASN A 30 21.91 13.92 -10.33
N TYR A 31 21.05 14.70 -9.67
CA TYR A 31 19.64 14.84 -10.07
C TYR A 31 19.28 16.33 -10.28
N PRO A 32 19.68 16.94 -11.42
CA PRO A 32 19.45 18.36 -11.68
C PRO A 32 17.97 18.75 -11.62
N LEU A 33 17.09 17.84 -12.05
CA LEU A 33 15.65 18.06 -11.98
C LEU A 33 15.18 18.16 -10.53
N CYS A 34 15.60 17.24 -9.66
CA CYS A 34 15.22 17.24 -8.25
C CYS A 34 15.72 18.48 -7.51
N ALA A 35 16.91 18.98 -7.85
CA ALA A 35 17.47 20.21 -7.27
C ALA A 35 16.60 21.45 -7.54
N SER A 36 15.85 21.46 -8.65
CA SER A 36 14.98 22.57 -9.03
C SER A 36 13.56 22.50 -8.43
N LEU A 37 13.21 21.40 -7.79
CA LEU A 37 11.85 21.13 -7.30
C LEU A 37 11.76 21.30 -5.78
N LYS A 38 10.66 21.89 -5.31
CA LYS A 38 10.36 21.96 -3.88
C LYS A 38 10.20 20.53 -3.33
N PRO A 39 10.92 20.11 -2.27
CA PRO A 39 10.78 18.78 -1.71
C PRO A 39 9.34 18.48 -1.28
N ILE A 40 8.91 17.24 -1.50
CA ILE A 40 7.65 16.70 -0.96
C ILE A 40 8.05 15.76 0.17
N PRO A 41 7.91 16.15 1.45
CA PRO A 41 8.31 15.32 2.57
C PRO A 41 7.32 14.17 2.71
N VAL A 42 7.80 12.95 2.46
CA VAL A 42 7.09 11.72 2.80
C VAL A 42 7.57 11.27 4.17
N VAL A 43 6.64 11.06 5.10
CA VAL A 43 6.95 10.66 6.47
C VAL A 43 7.25 9.17 6.54
N LEU A 44 6.36 8.35 5.96
CA LEU A 44 6.48 6.90 5.96
C LEU A 44 5.58 6.26 4.89
N LEU A 45 5.85 4.99 4.59
CA LEU A 45 4.91 4.11 3.90
C LEU A 45 3.82 3.70 4.89
N ASP A 46 2.57 4.03 4.58
CA ASP A 46 1.43 3.83 5.47
C ASP A 46 0.87 2.41 5.33
N HIS A 47 0.47 2.02 4.11
CA HIS A 47 0.00 0.67 3.81
C HIS A 47 0.18 0.30 2.33
N VAL A 48 0.15 -1.00 2.05
CA VAL A 48 0.15 -1.55 0.68
C VAL A 48 -1.17 -2.27 0.41
N VAL A 49 -1.81 -2.00 -0.72
CA VAL A 49 -3.05 -2.69 -1.12
C VAL A 49 -2.78 -3.65 -2.27
N GLN A 50 -3.20 -4.89 -2.09
CA GLN A 50 -3.05 -5.99 -3.04
C GLN A 50 -4.42 -6.48 -3.48
N ASN A 51 -4.58 -6.68 -4.79
CA ASN A 51 -5.79 -7.17 -5.41
C ASN A 51 -5.63 -8.64 -5.80
N TYR A 52 -6.68 -9.43 -5.56
CA TYR A 52 -6.71 -10.86 -5.84
C TYR A 52 -7.93 -11.27 -6.65
N PRO A 53 -7.85 -12.41 -7.37
CA PRO A 53 -9.02 -13.06 -7.93
C PRO A 53 -10.08 -13.35 -6.86
N VAL A 54 -11.33 -13.49 -7.29
CA VAL A 54 -12.45 -13.85 -6.41
C VAL A 54 -12.16 -15.14 -5.63
N ASN A 55 -12.59 -15.20 -4.37
CA ASN A 55 -12.43 -16.34 -3.44
C ASN A 55 -10.97 -16.70 -3.15
N THR A 56 -10.09 -15.70 -3.07
CA THR A 56 -8.65 -15.90 -2.87
C THR A 56 -8.14 -15.28 -1.57
N ILE A 57 -8.73 -14.18 -1.09
CA ILE A 57 -8.12 -13.41 0.01
C ILE A 57 -8.06 -14.17 1.34
N GLU A 58 -8.96 -15.11 1.61
CA GLU A 58 -8.90 -16.00 2.77
C GLU A 58 -7.60 -16.80 2.82
N ASN A 59 -7.28 -17.50 1.72
CA ASN A 59 -6.09 -18.34 1.62
C ASN A 59 -4.81 -17.50 1.73
N VAL A 60 -4.85 -16.29 1.16
CA VAL A 60 -3.75 -15.34 1.22
C VAL A 60 -3.55 -14.82 2.64
N ALA A 61 -4.64 -14.45 3.33
CA ALA A 61 -4.59 -13.99 4.70
C ALA A 61 -4.03 -15.07 5.64
N GLU A 62 -4.44 -16.33 5.47
CA GLU A 62 -3.88 -17.45 6.24
C GLU A 62 -2.39 -17.63 5.95
N TRP A 63 -1.95 -17.54 4.69
CA TRP A 63 -0.52 -17.60 4.36
C TRP A 63 0.30 -16.50 5.07
N TYR A 64 -0.18 -15.26 5.08
CA TYR A 64 0.48 -14.15 5.78
C TYR A 64 0.49 -14.35 7.30
N LYS A 65 -0.59 -14.89 7.86
CA LYS A 65 -0.69 -15.22 9.28
C LYS A 65 0.33 -16.28 9.69
N GLU A 66 0.40 -17.38 8.94
CA GLU A 66 1.31 -18.50 9.23
C GLU A 66 2.77 -18.15 8.94
N SER A 67 3.04 -17.39 7.87
CA SER A 67 4.43 -17.14 7.40
C SER A 67 5.05 -15.88 7.99
N MET A 68 4.24 -14.87 8.32
CA MET A 68 4.70 -13.53 8.69
C MET A 68 4.04 -12.98 9.96
N ALA A 69 3.24 -13.80 10.66
CA ALA A 69 2.52 -13.41 11.87
C ALA A 69 1.61 -12.17 11.68
N LEU A 70 1.06 -11.97 10.48
CA LEU A 70 0.11 -10.88 10.24
C LEU A 70 -1.32 -11.34 10.54
N GLN A 71 -2.01 -10.60 11.39
CA GLN A 71 -3.37 -10.90 11.82
C GLN A 71 -4.36 -9.97 11.12
N ARG A 72 -5.60 -10.45 10.93
CA ARG A 72 -6.69 -9.61 10.42
C ARG A 72 -7.06 -8.57 11.47
N PHE A 73 -6.86 -7.30 11.13
CA PHE A 73 -7.20 -6.15 11.98
C PHE A 73 -8.59 -5.61 11.68
N TRP A 74 -8.96 -5.53 10.40
CA TRP A 74 -10.22 -4.94 9.97
C TRP A 74 -10.71 -5.53 8.65
N SER A 75 -12.00 -5.42 8.37
CA SER A 75 -12.62 -5.89 7.13
C SER A 75 -13.71 -4.95 6.64
N ILE A 76 -13.71 -4.67 5.33
CA ILE A 76 -14.86 -4.15 4.59
C ILE A 76 -15.59 -5.35 4.03
N ASP A 77 -16.84 -5.51 4.46
CA ASP A 77 -17.77 -6.43 3.84
C ASP A 77 -18.64 -5.69 2.82
N ASP A 78 -19.21 -6.45 1.89
CA ASP A 78 -20.00 -5.96 0.77
C ASP A 78 -21.18 -5.07 1.22
N LYS A 79 -21.70 -5.25 2.43
CA LYS A 79 -22.78 -4.41 2.99
C LYS A 79 -22.41 -2.94 3.23
N ILE A 80 -21.12 -2.59 3.26
CA ILE A 80 -20.64 -1.26 3.68
C ILE A 80 -20.18 -0.40 2.49
N THR A 81 -19.68 -1.01 1.40
CA THR A 81 -19.23 -0.30 0.20
C THR A 81 -19.79 -0.93 -1.08
N THR A 82 -21.09 -0.77 -1.29
CA THR A 82 -21.78 -1.21 -2.51
C THR A 82 -22.37 -0.04 -3.28
N SER A 83 -22.10 -0.01 -4.57
CA SER A 83 -23.00 0.55 -5.57
C SER A 83 -23.74 -0.59 -6.26
N GLU A 84 -24.83 -0.31 -6.99
CA GLU A 84 -25.47 -1.34 -7.83
C GLU A 84 -24.53 -1.91 -8.90
N PHE A 85 -23.49 -1.16 -9.27
CA PHE A 85 -22.58 -1.48 -10.36
C PHE A 85 -21.33 -2.24 -9.92
N SER A 86 -20.82 -2.01 -8.72
CA SER A 86 -19.64 -2.70 -8.20
C SER A 86 -19.59 -2.71 -6.68
N ALA A 87 -18.93 -3.74 -6.14
CA ALA A 87 -18.63 -3.92 -4.73
C ALA A 87 -17.29 -4.64 -4.57
N MET A 88 -16.66 -4.45 -3.40
CA MET A 88 -15.42 -5.11 -3.05
C MET A 88 -15.47 -5.65 -1.63
N LYS A 89 -14.70 -6.70 -1.40
CA LYS A 89 -14.39 -7.23 -0.07
C LYS A 89 -12.92 -6.97 0.18
N ALA A 90 -12.59 -6.39 1.32
CA ALA A 90 -11.22 -5.99 1.62
C ALA A 90 -10.87 -6.28 3.08
N TRP A 91 -9.73 -6.92 3.34
CA TRP A 91 -9.24 -7.23 4.68
C TRP A 91 -7.92 -6.51 4.92
N LEU A 92 -7.85 -5.74 6.00
CA LEU A 92 -6.58 -5.20 6.50
C LEU A 92 -5.93 -6.23 7.42
N ILE A 93 -4.72 -6.64 7.07
CA ILE A 93 -3.86 -7.50 7.88
C ILE A 93 -2.65 -6.70 8.38
N THR A 94 -2.18 -7.00 9.58
CA THR A 94 -1.08 -6.26 10.21
C THR A 94 -0.32 -7.09 11.25
N ASN A 95 0.90 -6.70 11.57
CA ASN A 95 1.69 -7.31 12.64
C ASN A 95 1.29 -6.72 14.02
N ASP A 96 1.79 -7.31 15.10
CA ASP A 96 1.37 -6.98 16.47
C ASP A 96 1.51 -5.49 16.85
N ASP A 97 2.57 -4.83 16.39
CA ASP A 97 2.79 -3.39 16.64
C ASP A 97 2.14 -2.45 15.61
N GLN A 98 1.35 -3.03 14.69
CA GLN A 98 0.57 -2.35 13.66
C GLN A 98 1.37 -1.50 12.68
N LYS A 99 2.68 -1.73 12.61
CA LYS A 99 3.53 -0.99 11.68
C LYS A 99 3.35 -1.51 10.26
N VAL A 100 3.50 -2.81 10.02
CA VAL A 100 3.30 -3.39 8.68
C VAL A 100 1.80 -3.53 8.41
N GLN A 101 1.26 -2.74 7.49
CA GLN A 101 -0.16 -2.77 7.13
C GLN A 101 -0.35 -3.14 5.66
N MET A 102 -1.14 -4.19 5.42
CA MET A 102 -1.48 -4.63 4.07
C MET A 102 -2.98 -4.89 3.92
N THR A 103 -3.57 -4.36 2.86
CA THR A 103 -4.97 -4.63 2.53
C THR A 103 -5.03 -5.65 1.41
N LEU A 104 -5.76 -6.75 1.63
CA LEU A 104 -6.07 -7.76 0.63
C LEU A 104 -7.48 -7.51 0.11
N ALA A 105 -7.67 -7.35 -1.19
CA ALA A 105 -8.98 -7.04 -1.78
C ALA A 105 -9.34 -7.99 -2.92
N GLU A 106 -10.61 -8.40 -2.95
CA GLU A 106 -11.21 -9.15 -4.07
C GLU A 106 -12.55 -8.54 -4.48
N ALA A 107 -12.96 -8.84 -5.71
CA ALA A 107 -14.26 -8.44 -6.22
C ALA A 107 -15.40 -9.27 -5.63
N VAL A 108 -16.58 -8.66 -5.53
CA VAL A 108 -17.82 -9.37 -5.17
C VAL A 108 -18.57 -9.74 -6.45
N PRO A 109 -18.79 -11.04 -6.74
CA PRO A 109 -19.51 -11.48 -7.93
C PRO A 109 -20.97 -10.99 -8.01
N GLY A 110 -21.56 -11.06 -9.20
CA GLY A 110 -22.99 -10.84 -9.40
C GLY A 110 -23.43 -9.37 -9.42
N ARG A 111 -22.50 -8.44 -9.65
CA ARG A 111 -22.80 -7.00 -9.82
C ARG A 111 -22.98 -6.66 -11.30
N LYS A 112 -23.73 -5.58 -11.59
CA LYS A 112 -24.08 -5.18 -12.97
C LYS A 112 -22.86 -4.72 -13.80
N GLY A 113 -21.83 -4.20 -13.14
CA GLY A 113 -20.62 -3.68 -13.76
C GLY A 113 -19.39 -4.50 -13.36
N ARG A 114 -18.32 -4.31 -14.14
CA ARG A 114 -17.00 -4.86 -13.81
C ARG A 114 -16.40 -4.05 -12.67
N SER A 115 -15.95 -4.72 -11.62
CA SER A 115 -15.30 -4.05 -10.49
C SER A 115 -13.89 -3.58 -10.88
N GLN A 116 -13.42 -2.52 -10.21
CA GLN A 116 -12.04 -2.03 -10.34
C GLN A 116 -10.99 -3.12 -10.02
N ILE A 117 -11.35 -4.09 -9.17
CA ILE A 117 -10.46 -5.20 -8.79
C ILE A 117 -10.39 -6.24 -9.91
N GLU A 118 -11.51 -6.63 -10.52
CA GLU A 118 -11.52 -7.52 -11.69
C GLU A 118 -10.80 -6.91 -12.90
N GLU A 119 -10.94 -5.60 -13.08
CA GLU A 119 -10.22 -4.85 -14.09
C GLU A 119 -8.71 -4.93 -13.82
N PHE A 120 -8.27 -4.60 -12.60
CA PHE A 120 -6.87 -4.71 -12.21
C PHE A 120 -6.31 -6.12 -12.45
N VAL A 121 -6.96 -7.17 -11.92
CA VAL A 121 -6.46 -8.55 -12.04
C VAL A 121 -6.34 -8.96 -13.51
N SER A 122 -7.27 -8.53 -14.36
CA SER A 122 -7.24 -8.81 -15.79
C SER A 122 -6.12 -8.10 -16.54
N TYR A 123 -5.87 -6.82 -16.24
CA TYR A 123 -4.80 -6.06 -16.91
C TYR A 123 -3.41 -6.36 -16.34
N ASN A 124 -3.33 -6.70 -15.05
CA ASN A 124 -2.10 -7.11 -14.38
C ASN A 124 -1.72 -8.58 -14.71
N GLY A 125 -2.65 -9.37 -15.26
CA GLY A 125 -2.43 -10.80 -15.55
C GLY A 125 -2.47 -11.70 -14.31
N GLY A 126 -3.01 -11.22 -13.20
CA GLY A 126 -3.06 -11.94 -11.93
C GLY A 126 -3.05 -11.03 -10.70
N PRO A 127 -2.98 -11.61 -9.50
CA PRO A 127 -2.87 -10.86 -8.25
C PRO A 127 -1.59 -10.02 -8.15
N GLY A 128 -1.71 -8.84 -7.52
CA GLY A 128 -0.58 -7.90 -7.38
C GLY A 128 -0.90 -6.65 -6.57
N ILE A 129 0.09 -5.78 -6.43
CA ILE A 129 -0.02 -4.50 -5.71
C ILE A 129 -0.81 -3.50 -6.57
N GLN A 130 -1.96 -3.05 -6.07
CA GLN A 130 -2.77 -2.03 -6.73
C GLN A 130 -2.26 -0.63 -6.42
N HIS A 131 -1.97 -0.35 -5.14
CA HIS A 131 -1.44 0.95 -4.72
C HIS A 131 -0.65 0.87 -3.42
N ILE A 132 0.18 1.90 -3.21
CA ILE A 132 0.96 2.12 -2.00
C ILE A 132 0.53 3.49 -1.45
N ALA A 133 0.16 3.53 -0.17
CA ALA A 133 -0.17 4.76 0.51
C ALA A 133 1.05 5.32 1.24
N LEU A 134 1.23 6.64 1.14
CA LEU A 134 2.31 7.38 1.78
C LEU A 134 1.72 8.36 2.78
N LEU A 135 2.25 8.36 3.99
CA LEU A 135 1.90 9.33 5.02
C LEU A 135 2.67 10.63 4.79
N VAL A 136 1.96 11.75 4.90
CA VAL A 136 2.51 13.11 4.78
C VAL A 136 1.89 14.00 5.85
N ASP A 137 2.67 14.95 6.38
CA ASP A 137 2.19 15.87 7.42
C ASP A 137 1.25 16.95 6.87
N ASP A 138 1.50 17.42 5.63
CA ASP A 138 0.69 18.41 4.94
C ASP A 138 0.14 17.84 3.63
N ILE A 139 -1.05 17.24 3.71
CA ILE A 139 -1.72 16.65 2.55
C ILE A 139 -2.09 17.71 1.50
N VAL A 140 -2.48 18.92 1.92
CA VAL A 140 -2.88 19.97 0.98
C VAL A 140 -1.66 20.45 0.21
N GLY A 141 -0.59 20.84 0.91
CA GLY A 141 0.66 21.28 0.29
C GLY A 141 1.29 20.20 -0.57
N THR A 142 1.28 18.94 -0.12
CA THR A 142 1.78 17.80 -0.91
C THR A 142 1.02 17.66 -2.21
N VAL A 143 -0.31 17.59 -2.17
CA VAL A 143 -1.15 17.43 -3.37
C VAL A 143 -0.97 18.60 -4.33
N THR A 144 -0.94 19.83 -3.81
CA THR A 144 -0.71 21.03 -4.61
C THR A 144 0.62 20.95 -5.36
N GLU A 145 1.70 20.52 -4.70
CA GLU A 145 3.01 20.41 -5.33
C GLU A 145 3.07 19.25 -6.34
N MET A 146 2.47 18.09 -6.03
CA MET A 146 2.37 16.97 -6.97
C MET A 146 1.62 17.36 -8.25
N ARG A 147 0.53 18.13 -8.13
CA ARG A 147 -0.24 18.61 -9.29
C ARG A 147 0.59 19.54 -10.18
N LYS A 148 1.31 20.50 -9.59
CA LYS A 148 2.22 21.38 -10.35
C LYS A 148 3.27 20.59 -11.14
N ARG A 149 3.81 19.54 -10.53
CA ARG A 149 4.78 18.64 -11.22
C ARG A 149 4.10 17.86 -12.36
N PHE A 150 2.89 17.37 -12.17
CA PHE A 150 2.11 16.69 -13.21
C PHE A 150 1.82 17.60 -14.40
N GLU A 151 1.37 18.83 -14.15
CA GLU A 151 1.08 19.83 -15.20
C GLU A 151 2.34 20.19 -16.02
N ARG A 152 3.52 20.11 -15.40
CA ARG A 152 4.82 20.30 -16.05
C ARG A 152 5.33 19.05 -16.80
N GLY A 153 4.57 17.96 -16.81
CA GLY A 153 5.00 16.68 -17.39
C GLY A 153 6.10 15.97 -16.59
N LEU A 154 6.31 16.34 -15.33
CA LEU A 154 7.39 15.83 -14.46
C LEU A 154 6.93 14.71 -13.52
N ALA A 155 5.63 14.39 -13.50
CA ALA A 155 5.06 13.34 -12.66
C ALA A 155 3.94 12.60 -13.39
N LEU A 156 3.69 11.35 -12.99
CA LEU A 156 2.53 10.58 -13.41
C LEU A 156 1.28 11.04 -12.65
N ARG A 157 0.10 10.80 -13.23
CA ARG A 157 -1.18 11.15 -12.61
C ARG A 157 -1.34 10.40 -11.30
N VAL A 158 -1.42 11.12 -10.19
CA VAL A 158 -1.66 10.54 -8.87
C VAL A 158 -3.16 10.57 -8.57
N SER A 159 -3.75 9.40 -8.34
CA SER A 159 -5.13 9.30 -7.84
C SER A 159 -5.12 9.50 -6.33
N LEU A 160 -5.80 10.55 -5.87
CA LEU A 160 -5.91 10.86 -4.44
C LEU A 160 -7.27 10.39 -3.94
N ARG A 161 -7.26 9.45 -2.99
CA ARG A 161 -8.42 9.15 -2.17
C ARG A 161 -8.17 9.70 -0.77
N ILE A 162 -8.92 10.74 -0.40
CA ILE A 162 -9.02 11.15 1.00
C ILE A 162 -9.92 10.11 1.67
N GLY A 163 -9.31 9.11 2.30
CA GLY A 163 -10.05 8.23 3.19
C GLY A 163 -10.58 9.06 4.36
N ARG A 164 -11.92 9.20 4.47
CA ARG A 164 -12.54 9.57 5.75
C ARG A 164 -12.34 8.42 6.74
N MET A 165 -11.11 8.21 7.21
CA MET A 165 -10.82 7.34 8.36
C MET A 165 -10.91 8.15 9.66
N LEU A 166 -11.93 9.02 9.74
CA LEU A 166 -12.14 9.99 10.82
C LEU A 166 -12.59 9.34 12.14
N GLN A 167 -12.84 8.02 12.17
CA GLN A 167 -13.10 7.28 13.42
C GLN A 167 -11.85 6.65 14.07
N ILE A 168 -10.66 6.71 13.44
CA ILE A 168 -9.43 6.08 13.98
C ILE A 168 -8.34 7.14 14.24
N ARG A 169 -8.72 8.34 14.68
CA ARG A 169 -7.76 9.40 15.06
C ARG A 169 -7.08 9.19 16.42
N ARG A 170 -7.31 8.06 17.11
CA ARG A 170 -6.75 7.81 18.46
C ARG A 170 -5.57 6.85 18.52
N VAL A 171 -5.12 6.23 17.42
CA VAL A 171 -4.09 5.16 17.47
C VAL A 171 -2.80 5.49 16.71
N PHE A 172 -2.80 6.45 15.78
CA PHE A 172 -1.63 6.77 14.98
C PHE A 172 -0.74 7.84 15.63
N ALA A 173 -0.05 7.46 16.70
CA ALA A 173 1.02 8.26 17.27
C ALA A 173 2.29 7.41 17.41
N ARG A 174 3.29 7.75 16.58
CA ARG A 174 4.71 7.36 16.69
C ARG A 174 5.02 5.89 16.41
N SER A 175 5.84 5.62 15.40
CA SER A 175 7.18 5.02 15.58
C SER A 175 7.77 4.51 14.27
N VAL A 176 9.10 4.66 14.18
CA VAL A 176 10.03 4.26 13.11
C VAL A 176 10.02 2.75 12.85
N PHE A 177 10.25 2.36 11.58
CA PHE A 177 10.49 0.97 11.17
C PHE A 177 11.99 0.65 11.11
N VAL A 178 12.34 -0.39 11.86
CA VAL A 178 13.40 -1.36 11.58
C VAL A 178 12.82 -2.69 12.10
N LEU A 179 12.77 -3.73 11.26
CA LEU A 179 12.39 -5.08 11.68
C LEU A 179 13.47 -5.60 12.64
N ARG A 180 13.22 -5.52 13.95
CA ARG A 180 13.99 -6.25 14.96
C ARG A 180 13.35 -7.61 15.15
N TYR A 181 14.00 -8.67 14.70
CA TYR A 181 13.83 -9.98 15.31
C TYR A 181 14.72 -10.07 16.56
N ALA A 182 14.21 -10.73 17.59
CA ALA A 182 14.78 -10.84 18.94
C ALA A 182 16.21 -11.40 18.94
#